data_AF-A0A6C0B9P9-F1
#
_entry.id   AF-A0A6C0B9P9-F1
#
_cell.length_a   1.000
_cell.length_b   1.000
_cell.length_c   1.000
_cell.angle_alpha   90.00
_cell.angle_beta   90.00
_cell.angle_gamma   90.00
#
_symmetry.space_group_name_H-M   'P 1'
#
loop_
_entity.id
_entity.type
_entity.pdbx_description
1 polymer ?
#
loop_
_entity_poly.entity_id
_entity_poly.type
_entity_poly.pdbx_seq_one_letter_code
_entity_poly.pdbx_strand_id
1 'polypeptide(L)'
;MKNTIIICLIFLLIVIIICSFVFPLPAKTMLENFSSYTLEEKANYPISEDKPLVYESYPYTGKKTVSNNSASDVWWHFPIFKEGSYAQITNNLKYQRNPDNGICVGSEFCGALYKDNQQGSNYTYSLPPVQNGPGTRVGYFRTPQNLFLGPQPGPKDELPTF
;
A
#
# COMPACT_ATOMS: atom_id res chain seq x y z
N MET A 1 -43.84 43.34 -44.06
CA MET A 1 -44.21 42.21 -43.16
C MET A 1 -43.11 41.16 -43.04
N LYS A 2 -42.62 40.55 -44.14
CA LYS A 2 -41.61 39.48 -44.09
C LYS A 2 -40.29 39.92 -43.40
N ASN A 3 -39.78 41.10 -43.71
CA ASN A 3 -38.54 41.63 -43.11
C ASN A 3 -38.71 42.00 -41.63
N THR A 4 -39.89 42.49 -41.24
CA THR A 4 -40.21 42.82 -39.84
C THR A 4 -40.24 41.56 -38.97
N ILE A 5 -40.78 40.46 -39.50
CA ILE A 5 -40.81 39.16 -38.81
C ILE A 5 -39.38 38.59 -38.66
N ILE A 6 -38.55 38.70 -39.71
CA ILE A 6 -37.15 38.26 -39.65
C ILE A 6 -36.35 39.05 -38.61
N ILE A 7 -36.53 40.38 -38.54
CA ILE A 7 -35.87 41.23 -37.54
C ILE A 7 -36.31 40.85 -36.12
N CYS A 8 -37.60 40.59 -35.90
CA CYS A 8 -38.10 40.12 -34.59
C CYS A 8 -37.50 38.77 -34.18
N LEU A 9 -37.34 37.83 -35.12
CA LEU A 9 -36.74 36.52 -34.85
C LEU A 9 -35.24 36.63 -34.50
N ILE A 10 -34.50 37.48 -35.22
CA ILE A 10 -33.09 37.75 -34.93
C ILE A 10 -32.94 38.38 -33.54
N PHE A 11 -33.80 39.34 -33.20
CA PHE A 11 -33.81 39.98 -31.90
C PHE A 11 -34.09 38.97 -30.77
N LEU A 12 -35.08 38.08 -30.94
CA LEU A 12 -35.40 37.03 -29.98
C LEU A 12 -34.20 36.07 -29.77
N LEU A 13 -33.50 35.71 -30.85
CA LEU A 13 -32.36 34.80 -30.79
C LEU A 13 -31.17 35.43 -30.04
N ILE A 14 -30.94 36.73 -30.22
CA ILE A 14 -29.93 37.49 -29.47
C ILE A 14 -30.26 37.51 -27.97
N VAL A 15 -31.53 37.72 -27.61
CA VAL A 15 -31.96 37.73 -26.20
C VAL A 15 -31.72 36.36 -25.53
N ILE A 16 -31.99 35.26 -26.22
CA ILE A 16 -31.76 33.91 -25.69
C ILE A 16 -30.27 33.66 -25.43
N ILE A 17 -29.39 34.08 -26.36
CA ILE A 17 -27.94 33.94 -26.20
C ILE A 17 -27.46 34.75 -24.99
N ILE A 18 -27.91 35.99 -24.83
CA ILE A 18 -27.54 36.84 -23.69
C ILE A 18 -28.02 36.22 -22.37
N CYS A 19 -29.26 35.74 -22.30
CA CYS A 19 -29.78 35.06 -21.11
C CYS A 19 -28.96 33.82 -20.74
N SER A 20 -28.52 33.02 -21.73
CA SER A 20 -27.69 31.82 -21.47
C SER A 20 -26.31 32.15 -20.89
N PHE A 21 -25.77 33.33 -21.20
CA PHE A 21 -24.46 33.79 -20.73
C PHE A 21 -24.53 34.45 -19.35
N VAL A 22 -25.62 35.20 -19.08
CA VAL A 22 -25.84 35.90 -17.80
C VAL A 22 -26.34 34.95 -16.71
N PHE A 23 -27.14 33.96 -17.09
CA PHE A 23 -27.64 32.92 -16.19
C PHE A 23 -27.07 31.56 -16.61
N PRO A 24 -25.77 31.28 -16.35
CA PRO A 24 -25.26 29.94 -16.52
C PRO A 24 -26.11 29.02 -15.63
N LEU A 25 -26.85 28.11 -16.26
CA LEU A 25 -27.56 27.05 -15.55
C LEU A 25 -26.56 26.43 -14.58
N PRO A 26 -26.86 26.36 -13.26
CA PRO A 26 -25.95 25.75 -12.33
C PRO A 26 -25.89 24.26 -12.68
N ALA A 27 -24.88 23.86 -13.45
CA ALA A 27 -24.41 22.49 -13.53
C ALA A 27 -23.69 22.15 -12.22
N LYS A 28 -24.37 22.39 -11.09
CA LYS A 28 -24.00 21.78 -9.83
C LYS A 28 -24.52 20.37 -9.93
N THR A 29 -23.62 19.44 -10.26
CA THR A 29 -23.73 18.05 -9.83
C THR A 29 -24.30 18.07 -8.42
N MET A 30 -25.55 17.66 -8.26
CA MET A 30 -26.13 17.47 -6.93
C MET A 30 -25.40 16.28 -6.32
N LEU A 31 -24.26 16.57 -5.68
CA LEU A 31 -23.73 15.66 -4.68
C LEU A 31 -24.72 15.76 -3.53
N GLU A 32 -25.50 14.71 -3.35
CA GLU A 32 -26.38 14.56 -2.19
C GLU A 32 -25.51 14.63 -0.94
N ASN A 33 -25.50 15.80 -0.31
CA ASN A 33 -24.81 15.99 0.95
C ASN A 33 -25.85 15.81 2.04
N PHE A 34 -25.81 14.67 2.73
CA PHE A 34 -26.53 14.47 3.98
C PHE A 34 -25.88 15.38 5.03
N SER A 35 -26.25 16.65 5.05
CA SER A 35 -25.87 17.53 6.16
C SER A 35 -26.73 17.14 7.35
N SER A 36 -26.12 16.60 8.40
CA SER A 36 -26.76 16.32 9.68
C SER A 36 -27.32 17.61 10.27
N TYR A 37 -28.59 17.90 10.02
CA TYR A 37 -29.31 18.98 10.69
C TYR A 37 -29.43 18.58 12.16
N THR A 38 -28.94 19.43 13.07
CA THR A 38 -28.85 19.28 14.54
C THR A 38 -27.65 18.50 15.09
N LEU A 39 -26.43 19.04 14.98
CA LEU A 39 -25.29 18.67 15.83
C LEU A 39 -24.48 19.92 16.17
N GLU A 40 -25.01 20.79 17.03
CA GLU A 40 -24.21 21.83 17.69
C GLU A 40 -23.20 21.24 18.71
N GLU A 41 -23.35 19.96 19.06
CA GLU A 41 -22.26 19.18 19.62
C GLU A 41 -21.52 18.50 18.47
N LYS A 42 -20.30 18.96 18.23
CA LYS A 42 -19.29 18.18 17.48
C LYS A 42 -19.14 16.84 18.20
N ALA A 43 -19.94 15.85 17.81
CA ALA A 43 -19.87 14.52 18.37
C ALA A 43 -18.43 14.04 18.21
N ASN A 44 -17.75 13.79 19.32
CA ASN A 44 -16.40 13.23 19.29
C ASN A 44 -16.55 11.77 18.88
N TYR A 45 -16.39 11.53 17.58
CA TYR A 45 -16.35 10.18 17.05
C TYR A 45 -15.11 9.45 17.58
N PRO A 46 -15.20 8.13 17.81
CA PRO A 46 -14.03 7.35 18.18
C PRO A 46 -12.99 7.43 17.06
N ILE A 47 -11.70 7.33 17.42
CA ILE A 47 -10.58 7.45 16.46
C ILE A 47 -10.71 6.45 15.30
N SER A 48 -11.41 5.33 15.50
CA SER A 48 -11.72 4.33 14.48
C SER A 48 -12.57 4.85 13.31
N GLU A 49 -13.32 5.94 13.50
CA GLU A 49 -14.09 6.61 12.44
C GLU A 49 -13.22 7.53 11.59
N ASP A 50 -12.21 8.15 12.22
CA ASP A 50 -11.32 9.12 11.56
C ASP A 50 -10.06 8.49 10.96
N LYS A 51 -9.58 7.38 11.55
CA LYS A 51 -8.30 6.76 11.23
C LYS A 51 -8.42 5.25 11.06
N PRO A 52 -7.66 4.68 10.11
CA PRO A 52 -7.70 3.25 9.83
C PRO A 52 -6.87 2.43 10.84
N LEU A 53 -7.14 1.13 10.95
CA LEU A 53 -6.68 0.25 12.05
C LEU A 53 -5.20 0.38 12.45
N VAL A 54 -4.28 0.32 11.49
CA VAL A 54 -2.82 0.34 11.77
C VAL A 54 -2.15 1.71 11.55
N TYR A 55 -2.89 2.82 11.72
CA TYR A 55 -2.39 4.17 11.46
C TYR A 55 -1.17 4.58 12.30
N GLU A 56 -0.96 3.93 13.46
CA GLU A 56 0.17 4.21 14.35
C GLU A 56 1.49 3.66 13.76
N SER A 57 1.41 2.57 13.01
CA SER A 57 2.55 1.95 12.35
C SER A 57 2.75 2.48 10.93
N TYR A 58 1.66 2.68 10.20
CA TYR A 58 1.69 3.15 8.82
C TYR A 58 0.96 4.48 8.71
N PRO A 59 1.63 5.56 8.26
CA PRO A 59 0.99 6.87 8.19
C PRO A 59 -0.25 6.85 7.29
N TYR A 60 -1.35 7.40 7.78
CA TYR A 60 -2.59 7.50 7.00
C TYR A 60 -2.40 8.46 5.81
N THR A 61 -2.87 8.05 4.63
CA THR A 61 -2.77 8.88 3.41
C THR A 61 -3.72 10.08 3.45
N GLY A 62 -4.83 9.99 4.19
CA GLY A 62 -5.87 11.03 4.24
C GLY A 62 -6.82 11.03 3.04
N LYS A 63 -6.64 10.08 2.10
CA LYS A 63 -7.51 9.92 0.93
C LYS A 63 -8.76 9.14 1.31
N LYS A 64 -9.91 9.65 0.87
CA LYS A 64 -11.23 8.99 0.99
C LYS A 64 -11.64 8.28 -0.31
N THR A 65 -10.71 8.11 -1.24
CA THR A 65 -10.93 7.54 -2.57
C THR A 65 -10.00 6.35 -2.79
N VAL A 66 -10.30 5.55 -3.80
CA VAL A 66 -9.39 4.51 -4.31
C VAL A 66 -8.12 5.12 -4.91
N SER A 67 -7.08 4.29 -5.05
CA SER A 67 -5.87 4.62 -5.78
C SER A 67 -6.10 4.53 -7.29
N ASN A 68 -5.14 5.05 -8.07
CA ASN A 68 -5.15 4.91 -9.53
C ASN A 68 -4.36 3.67 -9.98
N ASN A 69 -4.14 2.71 -9.08
CA ASN A 69 -3.33 1.54 -9.37
C ASN A 69 -4.08 0.58 -10.30
N SER A 70 -3.36 0.08 -11.29
CA SER A 70 -3.77 -0.96 -12.22
C SER A 70 -3.14 -2.32 -11.84
N ALA A 71 -3.55 -3.39 -12.52
CA ALA A 71 -2.96 -4.71 -12.32
C ALA A 71 -1.44 -4.72 -12.56
N SER A 72 -0.95 -3.92 -13.51
CA SER A 72 0.48 -3.77 -13.79
C SER A 72 1.25 -3.01 -12.70
N ASP A 73 0.57 -2.28 -11.83
CA ASP A 73 1.20 -1.56 -10.72
C ASP A 73 1.34 -2.46 -9.48
N VAL A 74 0.50 -3.49 -9.35
CA VAL A 74 0.41 -4.33 -8.14
C VAL A 74 0.94 -5.75 -8.32
N TRP A 75 1.10 -6.26 -9.55
CA TRP A 75 1.50 -7.67 -9.78
C TRP A 75 2.82 -8.05 -9.10
N TRP A 76 3.79 -7.13 -9.04
CA TRP A 76 5.11 -7.40 -8.45
C TRP A 76 5.08 -7.47 -6.92
N HIS A 77 4.01 -6.99 -6.27
CA HIS A 77 3.80 -7.16 -4.83
C HIS A 77 3.55 -8.63 -4.45
N PHE A 78 3.29 -9.50 -5.43
CA PHE A 78 3.23 -10.95 -5.28
C PHE A 78 4.44 -11.60 -5.97
N PRO A 79 5.67 -11.35 -5.49
CA PRO A 79 6.84 -11.90 -6.14
C PRO A 79 6.80 -13.44 -6.07
N ILE A 80 6.72 -14.08 -7.24
CA ILE A 80 7.06 -15.50 -7.36
C ILE A 80 8.59 -15.54 -7.38
N PHE A 81 9.21 -15.61 -6.20
CA PHE A 81 10.65 -15.80 -6.13
C PHE A 81 10.99 -17.15 -6.78
N LYS A 82 11.87 -17.15 -7.79
CA LYS A 82 12.46 -18.39 -8.31
C LYS A 82 13.22 -19.04 -7.14
N GLU A 83 12.68 -20.13 -6.62
CA GLU A 83 13.32 -20.89 -5.54
C GLU A 83 14.72 -21.30 -6.02
N GLY A 84 15.76 -20.79 -5.34
CA GLY A 84 17.14 -21.02 -5.76
C GLY A 84 18.18 -20.02 -5.26
N SER A 85 17.81 -18.98 -4.52
CA SER A 85 18.82 -18.13 -3.88
C SER A 85 19.16 -18.70 -2.51
N TYR A 86 20.44 -19.02 -2.30
CA TYR A 86 21.01 -19.39 -1.00
C TYR A 86 20.85 -18.27 0.06
N ALA A 87 20.38 -17.08 -0.34
CA ALA A 87 20.17 -15.94 0.54
C ALA A 87 18.96 -16.09 1.50
N GLN A 88 18.27 -17.24 1.52
CA GLN A 88 17.08 -17.48 2.36
C GLN A 88 16.10 -16.31 2.34
N ILE A 89 15.87 -15.72 1.17
CA ILE A 89 14.81 -14.73 1.00
C ILE A 89 13.51 -15.53 0.94
N THR A 90 12.91 -15.75 2.11
CA THR A 90 11.61 -16.41 2.18
C THR A 90 10.56 -15.51 1.54
N ASN A 91 9.57 -16.09 0.86
CA ASN A 91 8.44 -15.33 0.30
C ASN A 91 7.58 -14.63 1.39
N ASN A 92 7.89 -14.87 2.66
CA ASN A 92 7.28 -14.19 3.79
C ASN A 92 8.07 -12.92 4.14
N LEU A 93 7.64 -11.77 3.63
CA LEU A 93 8.16 -10.47 4.07
C LEU A 93 7.74 -10.21 5.52
N LYS A 94 8.70 -10.02 6.42
CA LYS A 94 8.47 -9.70 7.84
C LYS A 94 7.90 -8.29 8.04
N TYR A 95 8.40 -7.33 7.27
CA TYR A 95 8.01 -5.93 7.26
C TYR A 95 7.53 -5.57 5.86
N GLN A 96 6.21 -5.57 5.68
CA GLN A 96 5.63 -5.05 4.46
C GLN A 96 5.88 -3.55 4.37
N ARG A 97 6.12 -3.06 3.14
CA ARG A 97 6.30 -1.62 2.90
C ARG A 97 4.99 -0.87 3.12
N ASN A 98 3.86 -1.52 2.84
CA ASN A 98 2.54 -0.99 3.04
C ASN A 98 1.56 -2.14 3.35
N PRO A 99 0.76 -2.07 4.42
CA PRO A 99 -0.19 -3.13 4.77
C PRO A 99 -1.36 -3.25 3.79
N ASP A 100 -1.65 -2.22 3.00
CA ASP A 100 -2.71 -2.27 1.98
C ASP A 100 -2.19 -2.71 0.60
N ASN A 101 -0.93 -3.14 0.50
CA ASN A 101 -0.37 -3.69 -0.72
C ASN A 101 -0.37 -5.22 -0.68
N GLY A 102 -1.00 -5.84 -1.68
CA GLY A 102 -0.68 -7.21 -2.05
C GLY A 102 -1.65 -8.32 -1.63
N ILE A 103 -2.94 -8.09 -1.38
CA ILE A 103 -4.08 -9.05 -1.55
C ILE A 103 -5.41 -8.27 -1.68
N CYS A 104 -5.40 -7.13 -2.38
CA CYS A 104 -6.57 -6.28 -2.51
C CYS A 104 -7.57 -6.92 -3.47
N VAL A 105 -8.87 -6.80 -3.19
CA VAL A 105 -9.93 -7.35 -4.07
C VAL A 105 -9.86 -6.75 -5.48
N GLY A 106 -9.52 -5.45 -5.57
CA GLY A 106 -9.22 -4.72 -6.80
C GLY A 106 -7.90 -3.95 -6.68
N SER A 107 -7.23 -3.72 -7.82
CA SER A 107 -5.91 -3.05 -7.83
C SER A 107 -6.00 -1.62 -7.30
N GLU A 108 -7.11 -0.95 -7.58
CA GLU A 108 -7.48 0.39 -7.11
C GLU A 108 -7.63 0.47 -5.58
N PHE A 109 -7.86 -0.65 -4.90
CA PHE A 109 -7.89 -0.68 -3.44
C PHE A 109 -6.51 -0.83 -2.80
N CYS A 110 -5.48 -1.21 -3.58
CA CYS A 110 -4.11 -1.28 -3.08
C CYS A 110 -3.49 0.13 -2.96
N GLY A 111 -2.69 0.38 -1.93
CA GLY A 111 -1.94 1.63 -1.78
C GLY A 111 -2.81 2.86 -1.53
N ALA A 112 -4.09 2.67 -1.21
CA ALA A 112 -5.06 3.76 -1.11
C ALA A 112 -5.10 4.39 0.29
N LEU A 113 -4.99 3.55 1.33
CA LEU A 113 -5.32 3.91 2.70
C LEU A 113 -4.07 4.39 3.46
N TYR A 114 -2.95 3.70 3.29
CA TYR A 114 -1.71 3.99 4.01
C TYR A 114 -0.60 4.47 3.08
N LYS A 115 0.33 5.25 3.64
CA LYS A 115 1.58 5.59 2.98
C LYS A 115 2.60 4.49 3.21
N ASP A 116 3.48 4.32 2.23
CA ASP A 116 4.63 3.45 2.36
C ASP A 116 5.48 3.85 3.56
N ASN A 117 5.78 2.88 4.42
CA ASN A 117 6.68 3.03 5.53
C ASN A 117 7.54 1.77 5.65
N GLN A 118 8.86 1.93 5.54
CA GLN A 118 9.76 0.81 5.71
C GLN A 118 10.19 0.72 7.17
N GLN A 119 9.43 -0.06 7.95
CA GLN A 119 9.68 -0.21 9.39
C GLN A 119 10.92 -1.06 9.73
N GLY A 120 11.51 -1.77 8.76
CA GLY A 120 12.68 -2.60 9.01
C GLY A 120 13.21 -3.35 7.79
N SER A 121 14.28 -4.10 8.00
CA SER A 121 14.88 -4.99 7.00
C SER A 121 14.13 -6.32 6.95
N ASN A 122 13.74 -6.75 5.74
CA ASN A 122 13.23 -8.10 5.49
C ASN A 122 14.33 -9.16 5.41
N TYR A 123 15.59 -8.75 5.40
CA TYR A 123 16.71 -9.68 5.48
C TYR A 123 16.80 -10.25 6.89
N THR A 124 16.72 -11.57 6.98
CA THR A 124 17.09 -12.31 8.18
C THR A 124 18.55 -12.70 8.08
N TYR A 125 19.29 -12.48 9.15
CA TYR A 125 20.68 -12.94 9.26
C TYR A 125 20.71 -14.06 10.28
N SER A 126 21.45 -15.12 9.98
CA SER A 126 21.76 -16.14 10.98
C SER A 126 22.35 -15.47 12.21
N LEU A 127 21.83 -15.84 13.38
CA LEU A 127 22.39 -15.36 14.63
C LEU A 127 23.85 -15.84 14.74
N PRO A 128 24.73 -15.04 15.37
CA PRO A 128 26.10 -15.46 15.59
C PRO A 128 26.13 -16.74 16.45
N PRO A 129 27.23 -17.51 16.40
CA PRO A 129 27.42 -18.68 17.26
C PRO A 129 27.15 -18.34 18.73
N VAL A 130 26.49 -19.26 19.44
CA VAL A 130 26.14 -19.06 20.85
C VAL A 130 27.42 -18.97 21.68
N GLN A 131 27.55 -17.92 22.50
CA GLN A 131 28.69 -17.77 23.42
C GLN A 131 28.73 -18.92 24.44
N ASN A 132 29.95 -19.31 24.85
CA ASN A 132 30.16 -20.31 25.88
C ASN A 132 29.71 -19.75 27.25
N GLY A 133 28.76 -20.42 27.90
CA GLY A 133 28.23 -19.99 29.22
C GLY A 133 27.11 -20.90 29.73
N PRO A 134 26.59 -20.71 30.95
CA PRO A 134 25.44 -21.49 31.41
C PRO A 134 24.19 -21.20 30.56
N GLY A 135 23.45 -22.25 30.17
CA GLY A 135 22.21 -22.16 29.36
C GLY A 135 22.34 -22.69 27.93
N THR A 136 21.21 -22.99 27.29
CA THR A 136 21.12 -23.39 25.88
C THR A 136 20.09 -22.54 25.14
N ARG A 137 20.34 -22.20 23.87
CA ARG A 137 19.35 -21.53 23.02
C ARG A 137 18.63 -22.62 22.23
N VAL A 138 17.31 -22.65 22.30
CA VAL A 138 16.49 -23.65 21.60
C VAL A 138 16.80 -23.61 20.09
N GLY A 139 17.15 -24.76 19.52
CA GLY A 139 17.52 -24.89 18.10
C GLY A 139 18.97 -24.54 17.75
N TYR A 140 19.83 -24.26 18.74
CA TYR A 140 21.26 -23.97 18.51
C TYR A 140 22.14 -24.97 19.27
N PHE A 141 23.07 -25.60 18.56
CA PHE A 141 24.03 -26.52 19.15
C PHE A 141 25.38 -25.82 19.35
N ARG A 142 25.90 -25.84 20.57
CA ARG A 142 27.29 -25.47 20.82
C ARG A 142 28.16 -26.63 20.41
N THR A 143 28.81 -26.48 19.27
CA THR A 143 29.71 -27.50 18.75
C THR A 143 31.10 -26.89 18.72
N PRO A 144 32.11 -27.56 19.29
CA PRO A 144 33.49 -27.06 19.24
C PRO A 144 34.05 -27.07 17.79
N GLN A 145 33.33 -27.66 16.83
CA GLN A 145 33.76 -27.90 15.46
C GLN A 145 32.62 -27.55 14.49
N ASN A 146 32.97 -26.95 13.35
CA ASN A 146 32.01 -26.55 12.32
C ASN A 146 31.44 -27.79 11.62
N LEU A 147 30.28 -28.29 12.08
CA LEU A 147 29.67 -29.55 11.60
C LEU A 147 29.28 -29.55 10.12
N PHE A 148 29.17 -28.38 9.48
CA PHE A 148 28.79 -28.27 8.06
C PHE A 148 29.92 -28.62 7.09
N LEU A 149 31.18 -28.55 7.54
CA LEU A 149 32.34 -28.81 6.69
C LEU A 149 32.91 -30.22 6.87
N GLY A 150 32.16 -31.12 7.54
CA GLY A 150 32.67 -32.42 7.95
C GLY A 150 33.85 -32.32 8.91
N PRO A 151 34.49 -33.45 9.28
CA PRO A 151 35.79 -33.40 9.93
C PRO A 151 36.74 -32.58 9.04
N GLN A 152 37.18 -31.42 9.54
CA GLN A 152 38.26 -30.69 8.89
C GLN A 152 39.47 -31.62 8.93
N PRO A 153 40.04 -32.01 7.78
CA PRO A 153 41.23 -32.84 7.79
C PRO A 153 42.28 -32.08 8.60
N GLY A 154 42.74 -32.75 9.67
CA GLY A 154 43.86 -32.24 10.44
C GLY A 154 45.08 -32.06 9.54
N PRO A 155 46.16 -31.45 10.02
CA PRO A 155 47.37 -31.20 9.23
C PRO A 155 48.07 -32.47 8.70
N LYS A 156 47.54 -33.66 8.99
CA LYS A 156 47.88 -34.95 8.40
C LYS A 156 46.60 -35.77 8.41
N ASP A 157 46.05 -36.08 7.26
CA ASP A 157 45.49 -37.39 6.90
C ASP A 157 44.78 -37.27 5.55
N GLU A 158 45.15 -38.20 4.68
CA GLU A 158 45.01 -38.19 3.23
C GLU A 158 43.55 -38.15 2.77
N LEU A 159 43.27 -37.36 1.73
CA LEU A 159 42.00 -37.43 1.01
C LEU A 159 41.85 -38.83 0.40
N PRO A 160 40.71 -39.52 0.58
CA PRO A 160 40.49 -40.77 -0.13
C PRO A 160 40.48 -40.50 -1.63
N THR A 161 41.39 -41.15 -2.35
CA THR A 161 41.37 -41.23 -3.81
C THR A 161 40.14 -42.03 -4.24
N PHE A 162 39.33 -41.43 -5.11
CA PHE A 162 38.25 -42.11 -5.83
C PHE A 162 38.80 -42.99 -6.95
#